data_AF-A0A3S5AZK5-F1
#
_entry.id   AF-A0A3S5AZK5-F1
#
_cell.length_a   1.000
_cell.length_b   1.000
_cell.length_c   1.000
_cell.angle_alpha   90.00
_cell.angle_beta   90.00
_cell.angle_gamma   90.00
#
_symmetry.space_group_name_H-M   'P 1'
#
loop_
_entity.id
_entity.type
_entity.pdbx_description
1 polymer ?
#
loop_
_entity_poly.entity_id
_entity_poly.type
_entity_poly.pdbx_seq_one_letter_code
_entity_poly.pdbx_strand_id
1 'polypeptide(L)'
;MDSIVSLEHVVWVVIWAGVIFVLPKMVASRITSSVQHEYNELLESIKLSHQRQLEKEKNSREVRLKSAIIAELLAEWTSRPDNKSRLRQLTYEAFLWLPPSLAKELSAILSHEDAALSIQDFLIKVRKLLLGDTDDLTADKVISFQLSQFEQMQKSINNPFGQ
;
A
#
# COMPACT_ATOMS: atom_id res chain seq x y z
N MET A 1 -51.90 -6.65 70.01
CA MET A 1 -51.11 -5.59 69.35
C MET A 1 -49.73 -6.11 68.92
N ASP A 2 -49.12 -7.02 69.69
CA ASP A 2 -47.75 -7.52 69.44
C ASP A 2 -47.56 -8.34 68.15
N SER A 3 -48.57 -9.11 67.72
CA SER A 3 -48.48 -9.92 66.50
C SER A 3 -48.51 -9.10 65.20
N ILE A 4 -49.07 -7.90 65.24
CA ILE A 4 -49.11 -6.99 64.07
C ILE A 4 -47.76 -6.29 63.93
N VAL A 5 -47.16 -5.89 65.05
CA VAL A 5 -45.83 -5.29 65.09
C VAL A 5 -44.75 -6.28 64.65
N SER A 6 -44.82 -7.55 65.06
CA SER A 6 -43.84 -8.56 64.61
C SER A 6 -43.97 -8.90 63.12
N LEU A 7 -45.18 -8.92 62.57
CA LEU A 7 -45.41 -9.12 61.14
C LEU A 7 -44.84 -7.98 60.30
N GLU A 8 -44.98 -6.74 60.76
CA GLU A 8 -44.40 -5.56 60.10
C GLU A 8 -42.88 -5.64 60.02
N HIS A 9 -42.21 -6.02 61.11
CA HIS A 9 -40.75 -6.17 61.14
C HIS A 9 -40.26 -7.27 60.21
N VAL A 10 -40.97 -8.41 60.15
CA VAL A 10 -40.64 -9.51 59.23
C VAL A 10 -40.78 -9.05 57.77
N VAL A 11 -41.83 -8.29 57.44
CA VAL A 11 -42.02 -7.74 56.10
C VAL A 11 -40.88 -6.79 55.72
N TRP A 12 -40.45 -5.91 56.63
CA TRP A 12 -39.30 -5.03 56.38
C TRP A 12 -38.00 -5.80 56.15
N VAL A 13 -37.72 -6.85 56.94
CA VAL A 13 -36.51 -7.67 56.77
C VAL A 13 -36.49 -8.36 55.41
N VAL A 14 -37.62 -8.89 54.95
CA VAL A 14 -37.72 -9.54 53.64
C VAL A 14 -37.52 -8.54 52.50
N ILE A 15 -38.08 -7.33 52.62
CA ILE A 15 -37.88 -6.24 51.64
C ILE A 15 -36.41 -5.84 51.59
N TRP A 16 -35.78 -5.59 52.74
CA TRP A 16 -34.36 -5.23 52.80
C TRP A 16 -33.45 -6.33 52.23
N ALA A 17 -33.74 -7.60 52.51
CA ALA A 17 -33.01 -8.72 51.94
C ALA A 17 -33.14 -8.77 50.39
N GLY A 18 -34.34 -8.52 49.86
CA GLY A 18 -34.58 -8.42 48.42
C GLY A 18 -33.81 -7.26 47.78
N VAL A 19 -33.81 -6.09 48.41
CA VAL A 19 -33.09 -4.89 47.93
C VAL A 19 -31.57 -5.12 47.91
N ILE A 20 -31.01 -5.69 48.98
CA ILE A 20 -29.58 -6.03 49.07
C ILE A 20 -29.17 -7.03 47.98
N PHE A 21 -30.06 -7.95 47.60
CA PHE A 21 -29.79 -8.93 46.55
C PHE A 21 -29.88 -8.36 45.13
N VAL A 22 -30.84 -7.48 44.84
CA VAL A 22 -31.13 -7.00 43.48
C VAL A 22 -30.24 -5.83 43.07
N LEU A 23 -29.95 -4.89 43.98
CA LEU A 23 -29.13 -3.71 43.70
C LEU A 23 -27.75 -4.02 43.11
N PRO A 24 -26.91 -4.91 43.68
CA PRO A 24 -25.59 -5.18 43.13
C PRO A 24 -25.66 -5.79 41.72
N LYS A 25 -26.67 -6.61 41.40
CA LYS A 25 -26.86 -7.16 40.05
C LYS A 25 -27.22 -6.09 39.02
N MET A 26 -28.08 -5.15 39.39
CA MET A 26 -28.48 -4.05 38.50
C MET A 26 -27.31 -3.08 38.26
N VAL A 27 -26.56 -2.74 39.31
CA VAL A 27 -25.38 -1.87 39.22
C VAL A 27 -24.28 -2.53 38.39
N ALA A 28 -23.97 -3.81 38.64
CA ALA A 28 -22.99 -4.56 37.85
C ALA A 28 -23.38 -4.59 36.36
N SER A 29 -24.64 -4.89 36.05
CA SER A 29 -25.12 -4.94 34.65
C SER A 29 -25.00 -3.59 33.93
N ARG A 30 -25.31 -2.47 34.61
CA ARG A 30 -25.17 -1.12 34.04
C ARG A 30 -23.71 -0.75 33.81
N ILE A 31 -22.83 -0.99 34.78
CA ILE A 31 -21.40 -0.71 34.66
C ILE A 31 -20.77 -1.57 33.56
N THR A 32 -21.09 -2.87 33.49
CA THR A 32 -20.59 -3.73 32.41
C THR A 32 -21.06 -3.24 31.05
N SER A 33 -22.30 -2.75 30.91
CA SER A 33 -22.81 -2.25 29.63
C SER A 33 -22.11 -0.98 29.14
N SER A 34 -21.82 -0.03 30.04
CA SER A 34 -21.12 1.21 29.66
C SER A 34 -19.66 0.93 29.32
N VAL A 35 -18.99 0.10 30.12
CA VAL A 35 -17.61 -0.31 29.88
C VAL A 35 -17.50 -1.11 28.58
N GLN A 36 -18.41 -2.05 28.33
CA GLN A 36 -18.41 -2.85 27.10
C GLN A 36 -18.54 -1.99 25.83
N HIS A 37 -19.31 -0.90 25.89
CA HIS A 37 -19.47 0.00 24.75
C HIS A 37 -18.16 0.74 24.43
N GLU A 38 -17.51 1.34 25.43
CA GLU A 38 -16.22 2.02 25.25
C GLU A 38 -15.13 1.05 24.74
N TYR A 39 -15.09 -0.18 25.27
CA TYR A 39 -14.17 -1.21 24.78
C TYR A 39 -14.45 -1.58 23.31
N ASN A 40 -15.71 -1.70 22.93
CA ASN A 40 -16.07 -2.03 21.54
C ASN A 40 -15.67 -0.90 20.59
N GLU A 41 -15.88 0.37 20.96
CA GLU A 41 -15.47 1.53 20.17
C GLU A 41 -13.93 1.62 20.04
N LEU A 42 -13.20 1.37 21.13
CA LEU A 42 -11.74 1.31 21.12
C LEU A 42 -11.24 0.18 20.21
N LEU A 43 -11.82 -1.02 20.32
CA LEU A 43 -11.46 -2.14 19.46
C LEU A 43 -11.76 -1.85 17.99
N GLU A 44 -12.87 -1.18 17.68
CA GLU A 44 -13.22 -0.79 16.32
C GLU A 44 -12.23 0.24 15.77
N SER A 45 -11.90 1.28 16.54
CA SER A 45 -10.91 2.29 16.14
C SER A 45 -9.51 1.70 15.95
N ILE A 46 -9.10 0.75 16.80
CA ILE A 46 -7.84 0.00 16.65
C ILE A 46 -7.88 -0.84 15.37
N LYS A 47 -8.95 -1.59 15.12
CA LYS A 47 -9.10 -2.39 13.88
C LYS A 47 -9.05 -1.51 12.64
N LEU A 48 -9.75 -0.38 12.64
CA LEU A 48 -9.74 0.57 11.53
C LEU A 48 -8.35 1.17 11.29
N SER A 49 -7.62 1.52 12.36
CA SER A 49 -6.27 2.05 12.23
C SER A 49 -5.29 1.01 11.68
N HIS A 50 -5.35 -0.24 12.15
CA HIS A 50 -4.56 -1.34 11.60
C HIS A 50 -4.90 -1.63 10.14
N GLN A 51 -6.18 -1.65 9.78
CA GLN A 51 -6.61 -1.86 8.40
C GLN A 51 -6.03 -0.78 7.47
N ARG A 52 -6.10 0.49 7.87
CA ARG A 52 -5.50 1.61 7.11
C ARG A 52 -3.98 1.47 6.98
N GLN A 53 -3.29 1.01 8.02
CA GLN A 53 -1.84 0.78 7.97
C GLN A 53 -1.50 -0.34 6.98
N LEU A 54 -2.22 -1.47 7.03
CA LEU A 54 -2.03 -2.58 6.10
C LEU A 54 -2.29 -2.18 4.65
N GLU A 55 -3.31 -1.36 4.39
CA GLU A 55 -3.58 -0.85 3.05
C GLU A 55 -2.47 0.07 2.53
N LYS A 56 -1.93 0.95 3.39
CA LYS A 56 -0.79 1.80 3.05
C LYS A 56 0.46 0.97 2.74
N GLU A 57 0.74 -0.06 3.55
CA GLU A 57 1.87 -0.96 3.33
C GLU A 57 1.74 -1.71 2.00
N LYS A 58 0.55 -2.27 1.71
CA LYS A 58 0.25 -2.94 0.45
C LYS A 58 0.46 -2.00 -0.74
N ASN A 59 -0.09 -0.80 -0.70
CA ASN A 59 0.09 0.20 -1.74
C ASN A 59 1.58 0.55 -1.93
N SER A 60 2.32 0.77 -0.84
CA SER A 60 3.76 1.07 -0.91
C SER A 60 4.56 -0.07 -1.53
N ARG A 61 4.18 -1.33 -1.25
CA ARG A 61 4.80 -2.52 -1.84
C ARG A 61 4.49 -2.62 -3.33
N GLU A 62 3.25 -2.38 -3.74
CA GLU A 62 2.88 -2.35 -5.15
C GLU A 62 3.65 -1.28 -5.93
N VAL A 63 3.77 -0.07 -5.36
CA VAL A 63 4.57 1.00 -5.95
C VAL A 63 6.02 0.55 -6.13
N ARG A 64 6.64 -0.05 -5.11
CA ARG A 64 8.02 -0.56 -5.20
C ARG A 64 8.19 -1.61 -6.30
N LEU A 65 7.26 -2.56 -6.41
CA LEU A 65 7.29 -3.62 -7.42
C LEU A 65 7.13 -3.04 -8.84
N LYS A 66 6.14 -2.16 -9.03
CA LYS A 66 5.89 -1.48 -10.32
C LYS A 66 7.09 -0.63 -10.75
N SER A 67 7.68 0.13 -9.82
CA SER A 67 8.91 0.90 -10.07
C SER A 67 10.09 0.00 -10.45
N ALA A 68 10.25 -1.13 -9.77
CA ALA A 68 11.33 -2.07 -10.05
C ALA A 68 11.24 -2.64 -11.48
N ILE A 69 10.03 -3.00 -11.94
CA ILE A 69 9.81 -3.51 -13.30
C ILE A 69 10.21 -2.47 -14.35
N ILE A 70 9.83 -1.20 -14.18
CA ILE A 70 10.18 -0.13 -15.13
C ILE A 70 11.69 0.13 -15.12
N ALA A 71 12.31 0.18 -13.94
CA ALA A 71 13.75 0.37 -13.82
C ALA A 71 14.51 -0.78 -14.49
N GLU A 72 14.09 -2.03 -14.26
CA GLU A 72 14.69 -3.21 -14.88
C GLU A 72 14.50 -3.19 -16.41
N LEU A 73 13.29 -2.84 -16.88
CA LEU A 73 12.99 -2.73 -18.31
C LEU A 73 13.91 -1.74 -19.00
N LEU A 74 14.05 -0.53 -18.45
CA LEU A 74 14.85 0.54 -19.04
C LEU A 74 16.35 0.24 -18.96
N ALA A 75 16.81 -0.39 -17.88
CA ALA A 75 18.18 -0.86 -17.75
C ALA A 75 18.50 -1.92 -18.81
N GLU A 76 17.65 -2.94 -18.93
CA GLU A 76 17.78 -4.00 -19.92
C GLU A 76 17.74 -3.42 -21.34
N TRP A 77 16.83 -2.49 -21.62
CA TRP A 77 16.74 -1.85 -22.93
C TRP A 77 18.01 -1.04 -23.27
N THR A 78 18.57 -0.31 -22.31
CA THR A 78 19.80 0.47 -22.48
C THR A 78 21.02 -0.42 -22.75
N SER A 79 21.07 -1.59 -22.10
CA SER A 79 22.12 -2.60 -22.33
C SER A 79 22.04 -3.24 -23.72
N ARG A 80 20.92 -3.10 -24.43
CA ARG A 80 20.66 -3.66 -25.77
C ARG A 80 21.06 -5.15 -25.85
N PRO A 81 20.41 -6.04 -25.09
CA PRO A 81 20.75 -7.45 -25.00
C PRO A 81 20.53 -8.15 -26.35
N ASP A 82 21.34 -9.16 -26.64
CA ASP A 82 21.11 -10.05 -27.77
C ASP A 82 19.86 -10.92 -27.54
N ASN A 83 19.62 -11.34 -26.30
CA ASN A 83 18.43 -12.11 -25.92
C ASN A 83 17.26 -11.20 -25.50
N LYS A 84 16.34 -10.95 -26.44
CA LYS A 84 15.14 -10.12 -26.20
C LYS A 84 14.02 -10.84 -25.43
N SER A 85 14.24 -12.04 -24.88
CA SER A 85 13.21 -12.76 -24.11
C SER A 85 12.85 -12.00 -22.83
N ARG A 86 13.86 -11.59 -22.05
CA ARG A 86 13.65 -10.84 -20.81
C ARG A 86 13.00 -9.48 -21.07
N LEU A 87 13.50 -8.77 -22.08
CA LEU A 87 12.94 -7.48 -22.51
C LEU A 87 11.45 -7.60 -22.88
N ARG A 88 11.05 -8.63 -23.64
CA ARG A 88 9.64 -8.87 -23.99
C ARG A 88 8.77 -9.12 -22.76
N GLN A 89 9.25 -9.96 -21.84
CA GLN A 89 8.54 -10.23 -20.59
C GLN A 89 8.29 -8.93 -19.79
N LEU A 90 9.34 -8.15 -19.54
CA LEU A 90 9.25 -6.91 -18.79
C LEU A 90 8.37 -5.88 -19.49
N THR A 91 8.41 -5.84 -20.83
CA THR A 91 7.53 -4.99 -21.62
C THR A 91 6.08 -5.38 -21.37
N TYR A 92 5.70 -6.64 -21.54
CA TYR A 92 4.32 -7.08 -21.31
C TYR A 92 3.84 -6.82 -19.89
N GLU A 93 4.69 -7.08 -18.89
CA GLU A 93 4.38 -6.78 -17.49
C GLU A 93 4.13 -5.28 -17.28
N ALA A 94 4.96 -4.40 -17.83
CA ALA A 94 4.78 -2.95 -17.75
C ALA A 94 3.47 -2.48 -18.39
N PHE A 95 3.17 -2.95 -19.61
CA PHE A 95 1.99 -2.52 -20.38
C PHE A 95 0.65 -2.95 -19.76
N LEU A 96 0.62 -3.99 -18.91
CA LEU A 96 -0.61 -4.46 -18.26
C LEU A 96 -1.16 -3.48 -17.21
N TRP A 97 -0.29 -2.76 -16.50
CA TRP A 97 -0.71 -1.87 -15.42
C TRP A 97 -0.47 -0.39 -15.72
N LEU A 98 0.31 -0.06 -16.76
CA LEU A 98 0.54 1.34 -17.14
C LEU A 98 -0.75 2.01 -17.65
N PRO A 99 -1.00 3.27 -17.30
CA PRO A 99 -2.02 4.08 -17.95
C PRO A 99 -1.75 4.22 -19.45
N PRO A 100 -2.80 4.36 -20.28
CA PRO A 100 -2.68 4.38 -21.74
C PRO A 100 -1.83 5.56 -22.28
N SER A 101 -1.79 6.68 -21.56
CA SER A 101 -0.92 7.81 -21.90
C SER A 101 0.56 7.44 -21.82
N LEU A 102 0.99 6.89 -20.69
CA LEU A 102 2.37 6.47 -20.47
C LEU A 102 2.73 5.24 -21.31
N ALA A 103 1.77 4.36 -21.59
CA ALA A 103 2.03 3.17 -22.39
C ALA A 103 2.42 3.55 -23.84
N LYS A 104 1.77 4.58 -24.39
CA LYS A 104 2.13 5.14 -25.70
C LYS A 104 3.53 5.75 -25.69
N GLU A 105 3.86 6.51 -24.65
CA GLU A 105 5.20 7.10 -24.51
C GLU A 105 6.28 6.03 -24.36
N LEU A 106 6.03 4.98 -23.56
CA LEU A 106 6.93 3.84 -23.42
C LEU A 106 7.11 3.12 -24.76
N SER A 107 6.03 2.93 -25.53
CA SER A 107 6.11 2.33 -26.86
C SER A 107 7.00 3.15 -27.80
N ALA A 108 6.85 4.47 -27.82
CA ALA A 108 7.67 5.35 -28.66
C ALA A 108 9.16 5.27 -28.27
N ILE A 109 9.46 5.23 -26.97
CA ILE A 109 10.83 5.04 -26.45
C ILE A 109 11.40 3.70 -26.90
N LEU A 110 10.67 2.60 -26.70
CA LEU A 110 11.16 1.26 -27.04
C LEU A 110 11.37 1.08 -28.56
N SER A 111 10.56 1.75 -29.38
CA SER A 111 10.63 1.74 -30.85
C SER A 111 11.71 2.66 -31.44
N HIS A 112 12.45 3.42 -30.63
CA HIS A 112 13.41 4.44 -31.10
C HIS A 112 12.76 5.46 -32.06
N GLU A 113 11.54 5.91 -31.80
CA GLU A 113 10.95 7.00 -32.58
C GLU A 113 11.69 8.32 -32.33
N ASP A 114 11.98 9.10 -33.38
CA ASP A 114 12.72 10.36 -33.28
C ASP A 114 12.03 11.43 -32.39
N ALA A 115 10.72 11.28 -32.16
CA ALA A 115 9.91 12.14 -31.29
C ALA A 115 9.73 11.57 -29.86
N ALA A 116 10.42 10.50 -29.51
CA ALA A 116 10.30 9.88 -28.19
C ALA A 116 10.86 10.77 -27.09
N LEU A 117 10.19 10.71 -25.92
CA LEU A 117 10.66 11.37 -24.71
C LEU A 117 12.02 10.81 -24.27
N SER A 118 12.82 11.61 -23.57
CA SER A 118 14.03 11.07 -22.94
C SER A 118 13.64 10.05 -21.85
N ILE A 119 14.51 9.06 -21.60
CA ILE A 119 14.32 8.08 -20.53
C ILE A 119 14.13 8.77 -19.17
N GLN A 120 14.86 9.87 -18.95
CA GLN A 120 14.82 10.65 -17.72
C GLN A 120 13.45 11.32 -17.56
N ASP A 121 12.93 11.96 -18.60
CA ASP A 121 11.58 12.57 -18.59
C ASP A 121 10.49 11.52 -18.34
N PHE A 122 10.61 10.34 -18.96
CA PHE A 122 9.68 9.24 -18.75
C PHE A 122 9.70 8.74 -17.31
N LEU A 123 10.88 8.58 -16.71
CA LEU A 123 11.03 8.20 -15.31
C LEU A 123 10.36 9.21 -14.36
N ILE A 124 10.47 10.52 -14.63
CA ILE A 124 9.77 11.54 -13.85
C ILE A 124 8.26 11.39 -13.96
N LYS A 125 7.72 11.16 -15.16
CA LYS A 125 6.27 10.96 -15.33
C LYS A 125 5.76 9.69 -14.63
N VAL A 126 6.50 8.58 -14.73
CA VAL A 126 6.17 7.35 -14.00
C VAL A 126 6.24 7.58 -12.48
N ARG A 127 7.24 8.35 -12.02
CA ARG A 127 7.36 8.71 -10.61
C ARG A 127 6.18 9.54 -10.11
N LYS A 128 5.71 10.52 -10.89
CA LYS A 128 4.50 11.31 -10.60
C LYS A 128 3.25 10.44 -10.53
N LEU A 129 3.11 9.46 -11.42
CA LEU A 129 2.00 8.50 -11.35
C LEU A 129 2.02 7.70 -10.03
N LEU A 130 3.19 7.26 -9.60
CA LEU A 130 3.34 6.34 -8.47
C LEU A 130 3.38 7.03 -7.10
N LEU A 131 3.95 8.24 -7.02
CA LEU A 131 4.12 9.01 -5.79
C LEU A 131 3.16 10.21 -5.66
N GLY A 132 2.48 10.58 -6.76
CA GLY A 132 1.66 11.79 -6.85
C GLY A 132 2.43 13.02 -7.36
N ASP A 133 1.72 14.14 -7.48
CA ASP A 133 2.22 15.40 -8.09
C ASP A 133 3.16 16.23 -7.20
N THR A 134 3.58 15.73 -6.04
CA THR A 134 4.37 16.50 -5.05
C THR A 134 5.89 16.48 -5.30
N ASP A 135 6.34 16.30 -6.54
CA ASP A 135 7.77 16.07 -6.84
C ASP A 135 8.39 17.17 -7.69
N ASP A 136 9.36 17.87 -7.09
CA ASP A 136 10.20 18.90 -7.73
C ASP A 136 11.40 18.31 -8.50
N LEU A 137 11.52 16.98 -8.55
CA LEU A 137 12.60 16.33 -9.28
C LEU A 137 12.47 16.57 -10.78
N THR A 138 13.49 17.20 -11.34
CA THR A 138 13.61 17.48 -12.77
C THR A 138 14.50 16.44 -13.47
N ALA A 139 14.29 16.25 -14.78
CA ALA A 139 14.97 15.21 -15.56
C ALA A 139 16.50 15.35 -15.55
N ASP A 140 17.04 16.57 -15.48
CA ASP A 140 18.48 16.86 -15.40
C ASP A 140 19.16 16.29 -14.14
N LYS A 141 18.38 15.96 -13.10
CA LYS A 141 18.87 15.34 -11.86
C LYS A 141 18.92 13.83 -11.93
N VAL A 142 18.33 13.22 -12.97
CA VAL A 142 18.31 11.77 -13.16
C VAL A 142 19.55 11.35 -13.92
N ILE A 143 20.46 10.64 -13.24
CA ILE A 143 21.70 10.15 -13.84
C ILE A 143 21.41 8.83 -14.58
N SER A 144 21.75 8.79 -15.87
CA SER A 144 21.75 7.58 -16.69
C SER A 144 23.17 7.30 -17.18
N PHE A 145 23.61 6.05 -17.03
CA PHE A 145 24.92 5.62 -17.54
C PHE A 145 24.76 5.09 -18.96
N GLN A 146 25.63 5.53 -19.86
CA GLN A 146 25.78 4.90 -21.17
C GLN A 146 26.69 3.67 -21.04
N LEU A 147 26.59 2.75 -22.01
CA LEU A 147 27.47 1.60 -22.12
C LEU A 147 28.94 2.05 -22.07
N SER A 148 29.74 1.40 -21.23
CA SER A 148 31.18 1.62 -21.17
C SER A 148 31.86 1.20 -22.48
N GLN A 149 33.04 1.77 -22.77
CA GLN A 149 33.81 1.37 -23.97
C GLN A 149 34.13 -0.13 -23.97
N PHE A 150 34.34 -0.73 -22.80
CA PHE A 150 34.59 -2.16 -22.67
C PHE A 150 33.37 -2.98 -23.07
N GLU A 151 32.17 -2.62 -22.61
CA GLU A 151 30.93 -3.31 -22.97
C GLU A 151 30.59 -3.15 -24.46
N GLN A 152 30.84 -1.96 -25.02
CA GLN A 152 30.68 -1.72 -26.46
C GLN A 152 31.62 -2.61 -27.28
N MET A 153 32.87 -2.76 -26.84
CA MET A 153 33.87 -3.62 -27.51
C MET A 153 33.58 -5.11 -27.33
N GLN A 154 33.17 -5.54 -26.13
CA GLN A 154 32.77 -6.92 -25.89
C GLN A 154 31.56 -7.29 -26.76
N LYS A 155 30.64 -6.34 -26.97
CA LYS A 155 29.50 -6.52 -27.85
C LYS A 155 29.90 -6.61 -29.33
N SER A 156 30.80 -5.75 -29.82
CA SER A 156 31.28 -5.84 -31.21
C SER A 156 32.03 -7.14 -31.49
N ILE A 157 32.74 -7.67 -30.49
CA ILE A 157 33.41 -8.98 -30.57
C ILE A 157 32.39 -10.13 -30.58
N ASN A 158 31.39 -10.09 -29.70
CA ASN A 158 30.37 -11.14 -29.59
C ASN A 158 29.37 -11.14 -30.74
N ASN A 159 29.12 -9.99 -31.37
CA ASN A 159 28.18 -9.84 -32.48
C ASN A 159 28.75 -8.92 -33.59
N PRO A 160 29.73 -9.40 -34.37
CA PRO A 160 30.47 -8.58 -35.34
C PRO A 160 29.63 -8.13 -36.56
N PHE A 161 28.43 -8.70 -36.73
CA PHE A 161 27.51 -8.40 -37.84
C PHE A 161 26.15 -7.86 -37.38
N GLY A 162 25.99 -7.55 -36.09
CA GLY A 162 24.74 -7.02 -35.54
C GLY A 162 24.50 -5.59 -36.02
N GLN A 163 23.66 -5.44 -37.05
CA GLN A 163 23.06 -4.16 -37.45
C GLN A 163 22.00 -3.71 -36.45
#